data_AF-A0A8C6TIQ0-F1
#
_entry.id   AF-A0A8C6TIQ0-F1
#
_cell.length_a   1.000
_cell.length_b   1.000
_cell.length_c   1.000
_cell.angle_alpha   90.00
_cell.angle_beta   90.00
_cell.angle_gamma   90.00
#
_symmetry.space_group_name_H-M   'P 1'
#
loop_
_entity.id
_entity.type
_entity.pdbx_description
1 polymer ?
#
loop_
_entity_poly.entity_id
_entity_poly.type
_entity_poly.pdbx_seq_one_letter_code
_entity_poly.pdbx_strand_id
1 'polypeptide(L)'
;MAEVPRSSKPHSSEVKSHKRERGSSSSSGSSGSDCEGSDSSEVSAASSEQRKKKHHKDKKKSKKSKDYSRKRATGVQYVVQRYKQVLSAFNKRKNMSEAFRQLGIDRNTIANTASIAELHLANKDMIPLVGQFRQGEETLVSYAQRCTMVIDSDPDLARKIDHMKANGELLPISGKRSRLMHGHLPPMGCAADTILIG
;
A
#
# COMPACT_ATOMS: atom_id res chain seq x y z
N MET A 1 -4.24 -40.21 -42.83
CA MET A 1 -3.07 -39.99 -41.95
C MET A 1 -3.07 -38.53 -41.55
N ALA A 2 -3.12 -38.27 -40.24
CA ALA A 2 -3.33 -36.95 -39.65
C ALA A 2 -2.04 -36.11 -39.60
N GLU A 3 -2.24 -34.79 -39.50
CA GLU A 3 -1.34 -33.65 -39.73
C GLU A 3 0.08 -33.69 -39.13
N VAL A 4 0.98 -33.01 -39.88
CA VAL A 4 2.35 -32.65 -39.54
C VAL A 4 2.37 -31.27 -38.84
N PRO A 5 3.11 -31.07 -37.73
CA PRO A 5 3.26 -29.77 -37.11
C PRO A 5 4.44 -29.01 -37.73
N ARG A 6 4.25 -27.74 -38.11
CA ARG A 6 5.33 -26.80 -38.46
C ARG A 6 5.27 -25.55 -37.60
N SER A 7 6.37 -25.30 -36.91
CA SER A 7 6.66 -24.17 -36.04
C SER A 7 7.30 -23.01 -36.82
N SER A 8 6.98 -21.75 -36.46
CA SER A 8 7.80 -20.55 -36.75
C SER A 8 7.35 -19.34 -35.91
N LYS A 9 8.29 -18.44 -35.62
CA LYS A 9 8.42 -17.48 -34.50
C LYS A 9 8.01 -16.01 -34.88
N PRO A 10 8.20 -14.97 -34.02
CA PRO A 10 7.33 -13.78 -33.83
C PRO A 10 7.85 -12.43 -34.39
N HIS A 11 7.04 -11.35 -34.35
CA HIS A 11 7.47 -9.92 -34.35
C HIS A 11 6.27 -8.98 -34.04
N SER A 12 6.22 -8.15 -32.99
CA SER A 12 6.79 -6.80 -32.75
C SER A 12 6.06 -5.59 -33.40
N SER A 13 5.55 -4.70 -32.52
CA SER A 13 5.31 -3.23 -32.57
C SER A 13 5.31 -2.43 -33.88
N GLU A 14 4.39 -1.46 -33.98
CA GLU A 14 4.68 -0.17 -34.63
C GLU A 14 3.95 1.03 -34.00
N VAL A 15 4.69 2.15 -33.99
CA VAL A 15 4.37 3.51 -33.56
C VAL A 15 4.19 4.39 -34.81
N LYS A 16 3.26 5.35 -34.84
CA LYS A 16 3.43 6.54 -35.70
C LYS A 16 2.59 7.75 -35.30
N SER A 17 3.12 8.90 -35.67
CA SER A 17 2.95 10.22 -35.08
C SER A 17 2.45 11.26 -36.09
N HIS A 18 2.01 12.41 -35.54
CA HIS A 18 1.98 13.80 -36.10
C HIS A 18 0.79 14.28 -36.94
N LYS A 19 0.17 15.40 -36.50
CA LYS A 19 0.24 16.72 -37.18
C LYS A 19 -0.25 17.86 -36.26
N ARG A 20 0.39 19.03 -36.42
CA ARG A 20 0.27 20.30 -35.67
C ARG A 20 -1.01 21.07 -35.99
N GLU A 21 -1.35 22.09 -35.19
CA GLU A 21 -1.58 23.48 -35.64
C GLU A 21 -1.65 24.45 -34.43
N ARG A 22 -1.17 25.68 -34.66
CA ARG A 22 -1.05 26.79 -33.70
C ARG A 22 -2.35 27.62 -33.69
N GLY A 23 -2.66 28.31 -32.59
CA GLY A 23 -3.69 29.33 -32.54
C GLY A 23 -3.48 30.28 -31.35
N SER A 24 -3.00 31.48 -31.63
CA SER A 24 -2.93 32.62 -30.70
C SER A 24 -4.22 33.42 -30.79
N SER A 25 -4.78 33.85 -29.66
CA SER A 25 -5.50 35.13 -29.54
C SER A 25 -5.89 35.41 -28.09
N SER A 26 -5.20 36.37 -27.49
CA SER A 26 -5.59 37.05 -26.26
C SER A 26 -6.57 38.17 -26.60
N SER A 27 -7.78 38.11 -26.04
CA SER A 27 -8.75 39.21 -26.07
C SER A 27 -8.79 39.93 -24.71
N SER A 28 -8.73 41.25 -24.82
CA SER A 28 -8.74 42.32 -23.82
C SER A 28 -9.98 42.42 -22.93
N GLY A 29 -9.83 43.06 -21.77
CA GLY A 29 -10.94 43.61 -20.99
C GLY A 29 -10.48 44.40 -19.75
N SER A 30 -10.51 45.72 -19.85
CA SER A 30 -10.19 46.75 -18.85
C SER A 30 -11.15 46.75 -17.64
N SER A 31 -10.76 47.21 -16.45
CA SER A 31 -11.10 48.52 -15.79
C SER A 31 -10.87 48.27 -14.27
N GLY A 32 -10.46 49.14 -13.35
CA GLY A 32 -10.16 50.56 -13.27
C GLY A 32 -9.95 50.90 -11.77
N SER A 33 -9.74 52.18 -11.50
CA SER A 33 -9.85 52.88 -10.20
C SER A 33 -8.58 53.09 -9.36
N ASP A 34 -8.20 54.37 -9.39
CA ASP A 34 -7.24 55.15 -8.61
C ASP A 34 -7.61 55.28 -7.12
N CYS A 35 -6.61 55.45 -6.26
CA CYS A 35 -6.67 56.42 -5.17
C CYS A 35 -5.28 56.77 -4.60
N GLU A 36 -4.92 58.03 -4.83
CA GLU A 36 -4.32 59.01 -3.91
C GLU A 36 -3.04 58.65 -3.13
N GLY A 37 -1.97 59.35 -3.53
CA GLY A 37 -0.79 59.53 -2.71
C GLY A 37 -1.02 60.48 -1.53
N SER A 38 -0.15 60.36 -0.55
CA SER A 38 0.24 61.45 0.33
C SER A 38 1.66 61.24 0.82
N ASP A 39 2.28 62.37 1.09
CA ASP A 39 3.66 62.78 0.85
C ASP A 39 4.57 62.63 2.08
N SER A 40 5.85 62.92 1.83
CA SER A 40 6.86 63.36 2.80
C SER A 40 7.69 62.21 3.42
N SER A 41 9.02 62.28 3.52
CA SER A 41 9.98 63.29 3.13
C SER A 41 11.39 62.69 3.25
N GLU A 42 12.28 63.32 2.50
CA GLU A 42 13.74 63.32 2.43
C GLU A 42 14.70 62.53 3.38
N VAL A 43 15.85 62.29 2.74
CA VAL A 43 17.25 62.19 3.19
C VAL A 43 17.97 60.83 3.14
N SER A 44 19.09 60.89 2.42
CA SER A 44 20.38 60.23 2.69
C SER A 44 20.67 58.87 2.05
N ALA A 45 21.42 58.97 0.95
CA ALA A 45 22.78 58.46 0.83
C ALA A 45 23.05 57.01 1.28
N ALA A 46 23.21 56.12 0.30
CA ALA A 46 24.46 55.38 0.10
C ALA A 46 24.34 54.48 -1.13
N SER A 47 25.23 54.72 -2.09
CA SER A 47 25.56 53.78 -3.16
C SER A 47 25.90 52.41 -2.58
N SER A 48 25.17 51.37 -2.97
CA SER A 48 25.59 49.97 -2.78
C SER A 48 25.24 49.16 -4.01
N GLU A 49 26.03 49.39 -5.06
CA GLU A 49 25.94 48.63 -6.29
C GLU A 49 26.55 47.22 -6.10
N GLN A 50 25.78 46.21 -6.51
CA GLN A 50 26.19 44.84 -6.84
C GLN A 50 26.57 43.88 -5.70
N ARG A 51 25.55 43.45 -4.93
CA ARG A 51 25.56 42.08 -4.37
C ARG A 51 24.87 41.11 -5.33
N LYS A 52 25.68 40.38 -6.11
CA LYS A 52 25.27 39.17 -6.85
C LYS A 52 24.55 38.22 -5.89
N LYS A 53 23.22 38.21 -5.92
CA LYS A 53 22.39 37.19 -5.26
C LYS A 53 22.57 35.85 -5.99
N LYS A 54 23.63 35.11 -5.65
CA LYS A 54 23.69 33.68 -5.91
C LYS A 54 22.60 33.03 -5.05
N HIS A 55 21.50 32.62 -5.69
CA HIS A 55 20.52 31.72 -5.09
C HIS A 55 21.22 30.40 -4.75
N HIS A 56 21.77 30.30 -3.54
CA HIS A 56 22.09 28.99 -2.99
C HIS A 56 20.75 28.33 -2.68
N LYS A 57 20.37 27.40 -3.56
CA LYS A 57 19.20 26.53 -3.37
C LYS A 57 19.48 25.74 -2.09
N ASP A 58 18.93 26.19 -0.97
CA ASP A 58 18.85 25.40 0.25
C ASP A 58 18.17 24.08 -0.11
N LYS A 59 19.00 23.07 -0.38
CA LYS A 59 18.59 21.67 -0.34
C LYS A 59 18.32 21.38 1.13
N LYS A 60 17.19 21.89 1.64
CA LYS A 60 16.50 21.28 2.77
C LYS A 60 16.33 19.83 2.35
N LYS A 61 17.16 18.96 2.91
CA LYS A 61 17.03 17.52 2.84
C LYS A 61 15.71 17.21 3.54
N SER A 62 14.60 17.40 2.81
CA SER A 62 13.31 16.89 3.24
C SER A 62 13.57 15.44 3.57
N LYS A 63 13.28 15.06 4.83
CA LYS A 63 13.19 13.66 5.21
C LYS A 63 12.24 13.05 4.20
N LYS A 64 12.78 12.46 3.13
CA LYS A 64 12.02 11.86 2.05
C LYS A 64 11.32 10.71 2.75
N SER A 65 10.09 10.94 3.18
CA SER A 65 9.21 9.89 3.68
C SER A 65 9.31 8.80 2.63
N LYS A 66 9.89 7.67 3.01
CA LYS A 66 10.21 6.61 2.07
C LYS A 66 8.86 6.15 1.54
N ASP A 67 8.57 6.45 0.28
CA ASP A 67 7.31 6.07 -0.34
C ASP A 67 7.27 4.54 -0.41
N TYR A 68 6.49 3.94 0.48
CA TYR A 68 6.29 2.50 0.62
C TYR A 68 5.09 2.00 -0.19
N SER A 69 4.43 2.90 -0.93
CA SER A 69 3.28 2.60 -1.77
C SER A 69 3.74 1.91 -3.06
N ARG A 70 4.69 2.50 -3.79
CA ARG A 70 5.02 2.08 -5.17
C ARG A 70 6.25 1.19 -5.36
N LYS A 71 6.98 0.83 -4.31
CA LYS A 71 8.22 0.03 -4.44
C LYS A 71 7.99 -1.46 -4.22
N ARG A 72 8.81 -2.33 -4.81
CA ARG A 72 8.79 -3.76 -4.46
C ARG A 72 9.22 -3.89 -2.98
N ALA A 73 8.46 -4.66 -2.21
CA ALA A 73 8.84 -4.98 -0.84
C ALA A 73 10.09 -5.86 -0.90
N THR A 74 11.20 -5.37 -0.35
CA THR A 74 12.46 -6.12 -0.32
C THR A 74 12.72 -6.80 1.02
N GLY A 75 11.92 -6.53 2.05
CA GLY A 75 12.10 -7.12 3.38
C GLY A 75 10.86 -7.11 4.25
N VAL A 76 10.92 -7.89 5.33
CA VAL A 76 9.84 -8.07 6.31
C VAL A 76 9.33 -6.74 6.86
N GLN A 77 10.23 -5.82 7.22
CA GLN A 77 9.85 -4.50 7.74
C GLN A 77 9.00 -3.69 6.74
N TYR A 78 9.30 -3.84 5.44
CA TYR A 78 8.53 -3.19 4.39
C TYR A 78 7.10 -3.75 4.34
N VAL A 79 6.94 -5.07 4.46
CA VAL A 79 5.63 -5.74 4.49
C VAL A 79 4.80 -5.23 5.67
N VAL A 80 5.36 -5.23 6.87
CA VAL A 80 4.68 -4.76 8.09
C VAL A 80 4.25 -3.30 7.95
N GLN A 81 5.14 -2.43 7.46
CA GLN A 81 4.83 -1.01 7.28
C GLN A 81 3.77 -0.76 6.21
N ARG A 82 3.79 -1.53 5.12
CA ARG A 82 2.78 -1.47 4.08
C ARG A 82 1.42 -1.94 4.59
N TYR A 83 1.39 -3.04 5.32
CA TYR A 83 0.17 -3.57 5.93
C TYR A 83 -0.47 -2.53 6.86
N LYS A 84 0.32 -1.86 7.72
CA LYS A 84 -0.15 -0.77 8.59
C LYS A 84 -0.73 0.42 7.82
N GLN A 85 -0.17 0.77 6.67
CA GLN A 85 -0.74 1.84 5.82
C GLN A 85 -2.10 1.46 5.25
N VAL A 86 -2.22 0.24 4.73
CA VAL A 86 -3.50 -0.27 4.22
C VAL A 86 -4.53 -0.33 5.34
N LEU A 87 -4.13 -0.81 6.53
CA LEU A 87 -4.99 -0.82 7.72
C LEU A 87 -5.47 0.59 8.11
N SER A 88 -4.56 1.57 8.09
CA SER A 88 -4.90 2.96 8.39
C SER A 88 -5.89 3.54 7.38
N ALA A 89 -5.71 3.24 6.08
CA ALA A 89 -6.63 3.66 5.03
C ALA A 89 -8.00 2.95 5.13
N PHE A 90 -7.99 1.65 5.43
CA PHE A 90 -9.19 0.86 5.67
C PHE A 90 -9.98 1.39 6.86
N ASN A 91 -9.33 1.73 7.98
CA ASN A 91 -10.02 2.26 9.15
C ASN A 91 -10.70 3.62 8.89
N LYS A 92 -10.22 4.41 7.93
CA LYS A 92 -10.84 5.70 7.54
C LYS A 92 -12.10 5.56 6.69
N ARG A 93 -12.13 4.59 5.77
CA ARG A 93 -13.19 4.48 4.75
C ARG A 93 -14.02 3.20 4.85
N LYS A 94 -13.62 2.26 5.71
CA LYS A 94 -14.15 0.88 5.86
C LYS A 94 -14.35 0.15 4.52
N ASN A 95 -13.59 0.55 3.51
CA ASN A 95 -13.65 0.02 2.15
C ASN A 95 -12.26 -0.47 1.74
N MET A 96 -12.15 -1.77 1.50
CA MET A 96 -10.91 -2.42 1.09
C MET A 96 -10.42 -1.91 -0.26
N SER A 97 -11.27 -1.92 -1.27
CA SER A 97 -10.91 -1.57 -2.65
C SER A 97 -10.36 -0.14 -2.74
N GLU A 98 -10.99 0.80 -2.04
CA GLU A 98 -10.51 2.18 -1.96
C GLU A 98 -9.15 2.28 -1.26
N ALA A 99 -8.97 1.57 -0.13
CA ALA A 99 -7.71 1.57 0.61
C ALA A 99 -6.54 1.04 -0.24
N PHE A 100 -6.77 -0.03 -1.00
CA PHE A 100 -5.78 -0.59 -1.92
C PHE A 100 -5.48 0.35 -3.08
N ARG A 101 -6.51 0.95 -3.70
CA ARG A 101 -6.36 1.84 -4.84
C ARG A 101 -5.62 3.13 -4.48
N GLN A 102 -5.91 3.72 -3.33
CA GLN A 102 -5.23 4.94 -2.86
C GLN A 102 -3.73 4.72 -2.65
N LEU A 103 -3.34 3.53 -2.18
CA LEU A 103 -1.95 3.20 -1.94
C LEU A 103 -1.28 2.55 -3.16
N GLY A 104 -2.02 2.23 -4.22
CA GLY A 104 -1.51 1.55 -5.42
C GLY A 104 -0.95 0.15 -5.13
N ILE A 105 -1.54 -0.56 -4.17
CA ILE A 105 -1.09 -1.90 -3.75
C ILE A 105 -2.11 -2.94 -4.19
N ASP A 106 -1.63 -4.01 -4.80
CA ASP A 106 -2.47 -5.15 -5.17
C ASP A 106 -2.93 -5.97 -3.93
N ARG A 107 -4.19 -6.40 -3.94
CA ARG A 107 -4.79 -7.17 -2.83
C ARG A 107 -4.07 -8.49 -2.60
N ASN A 108 -3.72 -9.22 -3.66
CA ASN A 108 -3.04 -10.51 -3.54
C ASN A 108 -1.66 -10.35 -2.91
N THR A 109 -0.96 -9.25 -3.22
CA THR A 109 0.32 -8.93 -2.58
C THR A 109 0.19 -8.84 -1.06
N ILE A 110 -0.85 -8.15 -0.57
CA ILE A 110 -1.11 -8.07 0.88
C ILE A 110 -1.56 -9.41 1.43
N ALA A 111 -2.47 -10.11 0.75
CA ALA A 111 -2.95 -11.41 1.21
C ALA A 111 -1.84 -12.47 1.33
N ASN A 112 -0.93 -12.53 0.34
CA ASN A 112 0.18 -13.49 0.32
C ASN A 112 1.26 -13.20 1.37
N THR A 113 1.34 -11.96 1.86
CA THR A 113 2.32 -11.55 2.87
C THR A 113 1.68 -11.18 4.21
N ALA A 114 0.36 -11.39 4.35
CA ALA A 114 -0.42 -11.03 5.53
C ALA A 114 0.08 -11.75 6.78
N SER A 115 0.38 -13.06 6.69
CA SER A 115 0.83 -13.87 7.83
C SER A 115 2.07 -13.30 8.51
N ILE A 116 2.96 -12.63 7.76
CA ILE A 116 4.12 -11.93 8.31
C ILE A 116 3.65 -10.78 9.20
N ALA A 117 2.77 -9.92 8.69
CA ALA A 117 2.28 -8.78 9.43
C ALA A 117 1.42 -9.20 10.64
N GLU A 118 0.58 -10.22 10.47
CA GLU A 118 -0.28 -10.77 11.52
C GLU A 118 0.56 -11.29 12.70
N LEU A 119 1.59 -12.10 12.43
CA LEU A 119 2.50 -12.58 13.47
C LEU A 119 3.20 -11.42 14.18
N HIS A 120 3.75 -10.47 13.41
CA HIS A 120 4.47 -9.32 13.97
C HIS A 120 3.60 -8.39 14.83
N LEU A 121 2.29 -8.33 14.58
CA LEU A 121 1.36 -7.47 15.30
C LEU A 121 0.69 -8.19 16.47
N ALA A 122 0.35 -9.47 16.30
CA ALA A 122 -0.35 -10.25 17.32
C ALA A 122 0.59 -10.80 18.39
N ASN A 123 1.76 -11.33 17.99
CA ASN A 123 2.73 -11.89 18.92
C ASN A 123 4.16 -11.88 18.37
N LYS A 124 4.93 -10.87 18.80
CA LYS A 124 6.31 -10.68 18.36
C LYS A 124 7.27 -11.75 18.92
N ASP A 125 6.88 -12.43 19.99
CA ASP A 125 7.70 -13.44 20.66
C ASP A 125 7.82 -14.74 19.87
N MET A 126 6.93 -14.94 18.88
CA MET A 126 6.94 -16.10 17.99
C MET A 126 7.78 -15.90 16.72
N ILE A 127 8.27 -14.67 16.47
CA ILE A 127 9.14 -14.38 15.32
C ILE A 127 10.44 -15.20 15.34
N PRO A 128 11.16 -15.34 16.48
CA PRO A 128 12.36 -16.16 16.54
C PRO A 128 12.13 -17.62 16.13
N LEU A 129 10.92 -18.15 16.37
CA LEU A 129 10.56 -19.53 16.00
C LEU A 129 10.44 -19.72 14.48
N VAL A 130 10.06 -18.67 13.73
CA VAL A 130 10.02 -18.69 12.26
C VAL A 130 11.43 -18.61 11.63
N GLY A 131 12.40 -18.11 12.39
CA GLY A 131 13.75 -17.82 11.93
C GLY A 131 13.88 -16.45 11.25
N GLN A 132 15.11 -16.10 10.84
CA GLN A 132 15.38 -14.83 10.18
C GLN A 132 15.10 -14.90 8.68
N PHE A 133 14.53 -13.83 8.12
CA PHE A 133 14.34 -13.71 6.67
C PHE A 133 15.66 -13.41 5.95
N ARG A 134 16.09 -14.31 5.06
CA ARG A 134 17.32 -14.15 4.27
C ARG A 134 16.99 -13.71 2.84
N GLN A 135 17.24 -12.44 2.55
CA GLN A 135 17.05 -11.87 1.21
C GLN A 135 17.95 -12.57 0.20
N GLY A 136 17.35 -13.16 -0.85
CA GLY A 136 18.06 -13.84 -1.94
C GLY A 136 18.03 -15.36 -1.86
N GLU A 137 17.87 -15.93 -0.66
CA GLU A 137 17.69 -17.38 -0.46
C GLU A 137 16.21 -17.77 -0.55
N GLU A 138 15.33 -16.91 -0.04
CA GLU A 138 13.90 -17.14 -0.06
C GLU A 138 13.09 -15.90 -0.44
N THR A 139 11.85 -16.13 -0.86
CA THR A 139 10.90 -15.06 -1.14
C THR A 139 10.12 -14.68 0.11
N LEU A 140 9.59 -13.45 0.17
CA LEU A 140 8.69 -13.02 1.24
C LEU A 140 7.44 -13.93 1.34
N VAL A 141 6.99 -14.52 0.23
CA VAL A 141 5.85 -15.44 0.23
C VAL A 141 6.21 -16.76 0.92
N SER A 142 7.39 -17.30 0.65
CA SER A 142 7.90 -18.50 1.35
C SER A 142 8.05 -18.24 2.86
N TYR A 143 8.61 -17.09 3.24
CA TYR A 143 8.71 -16.69 4.64
C TYR A 143 7.32 -16.56 5.29
N ALA A 144 6.34 -15.99 4.59
CA ALA A 144 4.95 -15.90 5.07
C ALA A 144 4.30 -17.27 5.29
N GLN A 145 4.64 -18.27 4.47
CA GLN A 145 4.16 -19.64 4.67
C GLN A 145 4.72 -20.23 5.97
N ARG A 146 6.01 -20.03 6.28
CA ARG A 146 6.55 -20.44 7.59
C ARG A 146 5.88 -19.72 8.76
N CYS A 147 5.62 -18.41 8.63
CA CYS A 147 4.82 -17.69 9.64
C CYS A 147 3.43 -18.32 9.82
N THR A 148 2.81 -18.75 8.72
CA THR A 148 1.49 -19.41 8.76
C THR A 148 1.56 -20.72 9.53
N MET A 149 2.60 -21.53 9.32
CA MET A 149 2.77 -22.78 10.07
C MET A 149 2.93 -22.53 11.57
N VAL A 150 3.65 -21.49 11.98
CA VAL A 150 3.80 -21.13 13.40
C VAL A 150 2.46 -20.66 13.99
N ILE A 151 1.68 -19.88 13.24
CA ILE A 151 0.33 -19.47 13.66
C ILE A 151 -0.60 -20.68 13.77
N ASP A 152 -0.57 -21.60 12.81
CA ASP A 152 -1.44 -22.78 12.80
C ASP A 152 -1.03 -23.81 13.86
N SER A 153 0.23 -23.80 14.32
CA SER A 153 0.71 -24.66 15.41
C SER A 153 0.21 -24.22 16.79
N ASP A 154 -0.14 -22.94 16.95
CA ASP A 154 -0.65 -22.37 18.21
C ASP A 154 -2.10 -21.89 18.05
N PRO A 155 -3.10 -22.66 18.51
CA PRO A 155 -4.50 -22.29 18.35
C PRO A 155 -4.89 -21.04 19.15
N ASP A 156 -4.17 -20.70 20.23
CA ASP A 156 -4.41 -19.47 20.99
C ASP A 156 -3.96 -18.25 20.18
N LEU A 157 -2.83 -18.35 19.49
CA LEU A 157 -2.36 -17.32 18.59
C LEU A 157 -3.31 -17.12 17.40
N ALA A 158 -3.79 -18.21 16.79
CA ALA A 158 -4.75 -18.14 15.70
C ALA A 158 -6.06 -17.43 16.13
N ARG A 159 -6.62 -17.80 17.30
CA ARG A 159 -7.80 -17.16 17.87
C ARG A 159 -7.56 -15.68 18.18
N LYS A 160 -6.39 -15.32 18.72
CA LYS A 160 -6.00 -13.93 18.97
C LYS A 160 -5.98 -13.12 17.68
N ILE A 161 -5.41 -13.65 16.60
CA ILE A 161 -5.37 -13.01 15.29
C ILE A 161 -6.80 -12.78 14.75
N ASP A 162 -7.67 -13.77 14.86
CA ASP A 162 -9.06 -13.63 14.39
C ASP A 162 -9.84 -12.58 15.22
N HIS A 163 -9.61 -12.50 16.53
CA HIS A 163 -10.17 -11.44 17.38
C HIS A 163 -9.63 -10.04 16.99
N MET A 164 -8.33 -9.92 16.73
CA MET A 164 -7.74 -8.65 16.26
C MET A 164 -8.27 -8.22 14.89
N LYS A 165 -8.61 -9.17 14.00
CA LYS A 165 -9.27 -8.88 12.72
C LYS A 165 -10.70 -8.36 12.94
N ALA A 166 -11.45 -8.96 13.87
CA ALA A 166 -12.80 -8.50 14.21
C ALA A 166 -12.79 -7.08 14.83
N ASN A 167 -11.80 -6.77 15.66
CA ASN A 167 -11.65 -5.45 16.29
C ASN A 167 -11.13 -4.37 15.34
N GLY A 168 -10.67 -4.73 14.14
CA GLY A 168 -10.09 -3.79 13.17
C GLY A 168 -8.66 -3.36 13.50
N GLU A 169 -7.96 -4.13 14.35
CA GLU A 169 -6.52 -4.01 14.58
C GLU A 169 -5.70 -4.72 13.49
N LEU A 170 -6.34 -5.65 12.77
CA LEU A 170 -5.81 -6.31 11.59
C LEU A 170 -6.78 -6.16 10.42
N LEU A 171 -6.26 -6.28 9.19
CA LEU A 171 -7.08 -6.29 7.99
C LEU A 171 -7.91 -7.59 7.96
N PRO A 172 -9.23 -7.53 7.68
CA PRO A 172 -10.05 -8.71 7.43
C PRO A 172 -9.72 -9.33 6.06
N ILE A 173 -8.51 -9.87 5.95
CA ILE A 173 -7.98 -10.58 4.79
C ILE A 173 -7.45 -11.88 5.32
N SER A 174 -8.06 -12.98 4.88
CA SER A 174 -7.46 -14.29 5.10
C SER A 174 -6.41 -14.48 4.02
N GLY A 175 -5.15 -14.67 4.42
CA GLY A 175 -4.14 -15.23 3.52
C GLY A 175 -4.59 -16.61 3.03
N LYS A 176 -3.87 -17.19 2.07
CA LYS A 176 -4.10 -18.58 1.64
C LYS A 176 -3.65 -19.54 2.75
N ARG A 177 -4.33 -19.52 3.90
CA ARG A 177 -4.32 -20.65 4.84
C ARG A 177 -5.02 -21.76 4.08
N SER A 178 -4.29 -22.83 3.73
CA SER A 178 -4.94 -24.05 3.25
C SER A 178 -5.99 -24.39 4.30
N ARG A 179 -7.27 -24.25 3.95
CA ARG A 179 -8.41 -24.59 4.81
C ARG A 179 -8.49 -26.10 5.00
N LEU A 180 -7.40 -26.72 5.42
CA LEU A 180 -7.40 -28.14 5.74
C LEU A 180 -7.94 -28.37 7.14
N MET A 181 -7.97 -27.36 8.03
CA MET A 181 -8.37 -27.58 9.44
C MET A 181 -9.42 -26.61 10.00
N HIS A 182 -9.98 -25.67 9.21
CA HIS A 182 -11.17 -24.93 9.64
C HIS A 182 -12.40 -25.63 9.10
N GLY A 183 -12.64 -26.82 9.65
CA GLY A 183 -13.94 -27.46 9.59
C GLY A 183 -14.98 -26.48 10.09
N HIS A 184 -15.98 -26.28 9.25
CA HIS A 184 -17.27 -25.70 9.57
C HIS A 184 -17.74 -26.20 10.95
N LEU A 185 -17.64 -25.36 11.99
CA LEU A 185 -18.50 -25.49 13.15
C LEU A 185 -19.89 -25.04 12.69
N PRO A 186 -20.90 -25.92 12.66
CA PRO A 186 -22.28 -25.48 12.45
C PRO A 186 -22.72 -24.65 13.67
N PRO A 187 -23.56 -23.63 13.46
CA PRO A 187 -24.09 -22.84 14.56
C PRO A 187 -24.93 -23.73 15.46
N MET A 188 -24.75 -23.57 16.77
CA MET A 188 -25.65 -24.13 17.77
C MET A 188 -27.06 -23.62 17.47
N GLY A 189 -27.92 -24.53 17.03
CA GLY A 189 -29.33 -24.31 16.78
C GLY A 189 -30.14 -25.17 17.73
N CYS A 190 -30.71 -24.51 18.72
CA CYS A 190 -31.80 -24.97 19.57
C CYS A 190 -33.00 -25.49 18.75
N ALA A 191 -33.60 -26.60 19.17
CA ALA A 191 -35.05 -26.80 19.35
C ALA A 191 -35.37 -28.30 19.41
N ALA A 192 -36.37 -28.61 20.25
CA ALA A 192 -36.86 -29.92 20.62
C ALA A 192 -37.38 -30.76 19.43
N ASP A 193 -37.36 -32.08 19.58
CA ASP A 193 -38.63 -32.81 19.65
C ASP A 193 -38.48 -34.17 20.33
N THR A 194 -39.46 -34.47 21.17
CA THR A 194 -39.59 -35.67 21.98
C THR A 194 -40.40 -36.66 21.17
N ILE A 195 -39.82 -37.77 20.70
CA ILE A 195 -40.64 -38.89 20.23
C ILE A 195 -40.08 -40.20 20.79
N LEU A 196 -40.80 -40.68 21.81
CA LEU A 196 -40.80 -42.01 22.37
C LEU A 196 -41.56 -42.96 21.42
N ILE A 197 -40.92 -44.03 20.98
CA ILE A 197 -41.56 -45.22 20.39
C ILE A 197 -40.87 -46.39 21.12
N GLY A 198 -41.54 -47.27 21.86
CA GLY A 198 -42.83 -47.87 21.60
C GLY A 198 -42.57 -49.33 21.29
#